data_AF-A0A661D6R8-F1
#
_entry.id   AF-A0A661D6R8-F1
#
_cell.length_a   1.000
_cell.length_b   1.000
_cell.length_c   1.000
_cell.angle_alpha   90.00
_cell.angle_beta   90.00
_cell.angle_gamma   90.00
#
_symmetry.space_group_name_H-M   'P 1'
#
loop_
_entity.id
_entity.type
_entity.pdbx_description
1 polymer ?
#
loop_
_entity_poly.entity_id
_entity_poly.type
_entity_poly.pdbx_seq_one_letter_code
_entity_poly.pdbx_strand_id
1 'polypeptide(L)'
;MNYKHYIYRSSLVICLLQCSLAYAQSFTVDFSEAEGYGVSADKIQINQIGVRWFSPFEPKGIIIPFHLLFKVCQSSFGRLYLRPILTAKEPFCQEVASQADFSHSYSENMGIYGIQINNIGIKTFDPNVPDHPGTVTSFENLTFKFDLDTLDLEQCQVCILLRWRDERTDFDAHLTGPALGAFDNYNHEIERFHLYFSSQYNDVSELKRPEGFGQKQEVFIFPPHATNTLRPGIYRYTVHHFGSNRYIANSGVQVRLWIAGDEQEQLFTPPYQPNNVDSEFWNDNYMVSWVVFELHVAEDGQMTVWPIQRYDINVSPPDVR
;
A
#
# COMPACT_ATOMS: atom_id res chain seq x y z
N MET A 1 -16.16 -10.34 35.87
CA MET A 1 -17.41 -9.84 35.23
C MET A 1 -17.23 -8.48 34.53
N ASN A 2 -16.11 -8.22 33.84
CA ASN A 2 -15.89 -6.94 33.11
C ASN A 2 -15.80 -7.08 31.58
N TYR A 3 -15.91 -8.30 31.04
CA TYR A 3 -15.74 -8.54 29.60
C TYR A 3 -16.88 -7.97 28.73
N LYS A 4 -18.10 -7.87 29.27
CA LYS A 4 -19.26 -7.36 28.52
C LYS A 4 -19.22 -5.85 28.30
N HIS A 5 -18.58 -5.07 29.17
CA HIS A 5 -18.60 -3.61 29.08
C HIS A 5 -17.66 -3.06 27.99
N TYR A 6 -16.55 -3.76 27.69
CA TYR A 6 -15.64 -3.41 26.60
C TYR A 6 -16.22 -3.74 25.22
N ILE A 7 -16.91 -4.88 25.08
CA ILE A 7 -17.52 -5.27 23.79
C ILE A 7 -18.56 -4.22 23.34
N TYR A 8 -19.42 -3.70 24.22
CA TYR A 8 -20.41 -2.70 23.80
C TYR A 8 -19.80 -1.34 23.43
N ARG A 9 -18.67 -0.93 24.03
CA ARG A 9 -17.97 0.31 23.64
C ARG A 9 -17.17 0.13 22.35
N SER A 10 -16.48 -1.00 22.19
CA SER A 10 -15.75 -1.33 20.96
C SER A 10 -16.70 -1.54 19.78
N SER A 11 -17.84 -2.22 19.97
CA SER A 11 -18.88 -2.35 18.96
C SER A 11 -19.56 -1.02 18.63
N LEU A 12 -19.70 -0.10 19.58
CA LEU A 12 -20.24 1.24 19.29
C LEU A 12 -19.25 2.06 18.45
N VAL A 13 -17.95 2.03 18.75
CA VAL A 13 -16.92 2.71 17.95
C VAL A 13 -16.80 2.09 16.55
N ILE A 14 -16.85 0.75 16.45
CA ILE A 14 -16.86 0.03 15.16
C ILE A 14 -18.15 0.31 14.37
N CYS A 15 -19.32 0.37 15.02
CA CYS A 15 -20.57 0.80 14.38
C CYS A 15 -20.53 2.28 13.98
N LEU A 16 -19.87 3.15 14.75
CA LEU A 16 -19.68 4.56 14.40
C LEU A 16 -18.72 4.73 13.22
N LEU A 17 -17.70 3.87 13.10
CA LEU A 17 -16.85 3.75 11.92
C LEU A 17 -17.63 3.32 10.66
N GLN A 18 -18.73 2.57 10.83
CA GLN A 18 -19.61 2.12 9.74
C GLN A 18 -20.81 3.05 9.46
N CYS A 19 -21.10 4.02 10.33
CA CYS A 19 -22.20 4.96 10.16
C CYS A 19 -21.76 6.24 9.44
N SER A 20 -22.35 6.50 8.27
CA SER A 20 -22.11 7.68 7.40
C SER A 20 -22.35 9.06 8.02
N LEU A 21 -22.78 9.13 9.29
CA LEU A 21 -22.94 10.36 10.08
C LEU A 21 -21.64 10.84 10.75
N ALA A 22 -20.55 10.06 10.68
CA ALA A 22 -19.23 10.44 11.22
C ALA A 22 -18.37 11.32 10.29
N TYR A 23 -18.95 11.89 9.22
CA TYR A 23 -18.23 12.64 8.19
C TYR A 23 -17.55 13.95 8.66
N ALA A 24 -17.64 14.29 9.95
CA ALA A 24 -17.01 15.47 10.55
C ALA A 24 -16.03 15.17 11.69
N GLN A 25 -15.82 13.90 12.07
CA GLN A 25 -14.89 13.54 13.13
C GLN A 25 -13.68 12.84 12.51
N SER A 26 -12.55 13.54 12.46
CA SER A 26 -11.28 12.88 12.15
C SER A 26 -10.95 11.92 13.30
N PHE A 27 -10.55 10.71 12.95
CA PHE A 27 -9.85 9.82 13.86
C PHE A 27 -8.50 9.48 13.23
N THR A 28 -7.52 9.17 14.07
CA THR A 28 -6.23 8.65 13.64
C THR A 28 -5.99 7.33 14.34
N VAL A 29 -5.44 6.37 13.61
CA VAL A 29 -4.97 5.10 14.19
C VAL A 29 -3.47 5.23 14.39
N ASP A 30 -3.00 4.79 15.56
CA ASP A 30 -1.65 4.97 16.05
C ASP A 30 -1.12 3.62 16.53
N PHE A 31 -0.06 3.16 15.88
CA PHE A 31 0.62 1.90 16.20
C PHE A 31 1.90 2.11 17.03
N SER A 32 2.20 3.31 17.50
CA SER A 32 3.46 3.63 18.19
C SER A 32 3.69 2.85 19.50
N GLU A 33 2.61 2.43 20.17
CA GLU A 33 2.66 1.58 21.37
C GLU A 33 2.27 0.13 21.09
N ALA A 34 2.01 -0.22 19.82
CA ALA A 34 1.48 -1.52 19.47
C ALA A 34 2.53 -2.64 19.61
N GLU A 35 2.07 -3.77 20.14
CA GLU A 35 2.84 -5.00 20.29
C GLU A 35 1.97 -6.20 19.94
N GLY A 36 2.57 -7.30 19.49
CA GLY A 36 1.79 -8.40 18.96
C GLY A 36 2.56 -9.69 18.87
N TYR A 37 1.80 -10.78 18.79
CA TYR A 37 2.32 -12.14 18.79
C TYR A 37 1.41 -13.09 18.00
N GLY A 38 2.04 -14.08 17.41
CA GLY A 38 1.39 -15.20 16.72
C GLY A 38 0.42 -15.96 17.63
N VAL A 39 -0.80 -16.19 17.16
CA VAL A 39 -1.80 -17.01 17.85
C VAL A 39 -1.93 -18.38 17.20
N SER A 40 -1.88 -18.41 15.86
CA SER A 40 -1.86 -19.60 15.02
C SER A 40 -1.17 -19.28 13.71
N ALA A 41 -1.01 -20.28 12.83
CA ALA A 41 -0.36 -20.10 11.54
C ALA A 41 -1.02 -18.98 10.70
N ASP A 42 -2.34 -18.81 10.83
CA ASP A 42 -3.17 -17.87 10.08
C ASP A 42 -3.64 -16.65 10.91
N LYS A 43 -3.14 -16.46 12.14
CA LYS A 43 -3.62 -15.38 13.02
C LYS A 43 -2.52 -14.76 13.87
N ILE A 44 -2.62 -13.44 14.01
CA ILE A 44 -1.78 -12.64 14.91
C ILE A 44 -2.66 -11.75 15.78
N GLN A 45 -2.34 -11.64 17.06
CA GLN A 45 -2.96 -10.65 17.94
C GLN A 45 -2.07 -9.42 18.03
N ILE A 46 -2.64 -8.24 17.79
CA ILE A 46 -1.96 -6.95 17.96
C ILE A 46 -2.71 -6.17 19.05
N ASN A 47 -1.95 -5.71 20.03
CA ASN A 47 -2.39 -5.03 21.23
C ASN A 47 -2.01 -3.55 21.19
N GLN A 48 -2.66 -2.74 22.02
CA GLN A 48 -2.35 -1.31 22.20
C GLN A 48 -2.43 -0.50 20.89
N ILE A 49 -3.36 -0.86 20.01
CA ILE A 49 -3.66 -0.04 18.83
C ILE A 49 -4.40 1.21 19.32
N GLY A 50 -3.74 2.36 19.31
CA GLY A 50 -4.31 3.61 19.75
C GLY A 50 -5.24 4.19 18.70
N VAL A 51 -6.53 4.31 19.00
CA VAL A 51 -7.44 5.08 18.15
C VAL A 51 -7.66 6.42 18.82
N ARG A 52 -7.11 7.48 18.23
CA ARG A 52 -7.33 8.85 18.67
C ARG A 52 -8.58 9.41 18.01
N TRP A 53 -9.52 9.82 18.83
CA TRP A 53 -10.78 10.41 18.39
C TRP A 53 -10.85 11.87 18.81
N PHE A 54 -11.11 12.77 17.86
CA PHE A 54 -11.29 14.19 18.12
C PHE A 54 -12.78 14.55 18.25
N SER A 55 -13.15 15.13 19.40
CA SER A 55 -14.49 15.64 19.66
C SER A 55 -14.41 17.17 19.83
N PRO A 56 -15.46 17.94 19.45
CA PRO A 56 -15.53 19.38 19.75
C PRO A 56 -15.34 19.71 21.23
N PHE A 57 -15.63 18.75 22.13
CA PHE A 57 -15.49 18.91 23.57
C PHE A 57 -14.14 18.43 24.13
N GLU A 58 -13.36 17.69 23.33
CA GLU A 58 -12.05 17.18 23.72
C GLU A 58 -11.06 17.38 22.55
N PRO A 59 -10.59 18.62 22.35
CA PRO A 59 -9.76 18.99 21.22
C PRO A 59 -8.37 18.34 21.23
N LYS A 60 -7.91 17.86 22.40
CA LYS A 60 -6.67 17.08 22.51
C LYS A 60 -6.79 15.65 21.95
N GLY A 61 -8.03 15.21 21.72
CA GLY A 61 -8.37 13.86 21.32
C GLY A 61 -8.25 12.87 22.47
N ILE A 62 -9.15 11.88 22.50
CA ILE A 62 -9.09 10.76 23.44
C ILE A 62 -8.44 9.59 22.70
N ILE A 63 -7.40 9.01 23.27
CA ILE A 63 -6.80 7.76 22.77
C ILE A 63 -7.48 6.60 23.46
N ILE A 64 -8.04 5.69 22.67
CA ILE A 64 -8.66 4.46 23.15
C ILE A 64 -7.79 3.30 22.62
N PRO A 65 -7.18 2.49 23.50
CA PRO A 65 -6.41 1.33 23.08
C PRO A 65 -7.33 0.18 22.66
N PHE A 66 -6.98 -0.49 21.58
CA PHE A 66 -7.64 -1.68 21.09
C PHE A 66 -6.68 -2.87 21.06
N HIS A 67 -7.24 -4.05 21.34
CA HIS A 67 -6.58 -5.33 21.22
C HIS A 67 -7.36 -6.15 20.20
N LEU A 68 -6.77 -6.37 19.04
CA LEU A 68 -7.45 -6.97 17.91
C LEU A 68 -6.72 -8.24 17.47
N LEU A 69 -7.52 -9.26 17.17
CA LEU A 69 -7.05 -10.44 16.48
C LEU A 69 -7.18 -10.18 14.98
N PHE A 70 -6.13 -10.47 14.23
CA PHE A 70 -6.12 -10.36 12.78
C PHE A 70 -6.01 -11.75 12.15
N LYS A 71 -6.74 -11.92 11.05
CA LYS A 71 -6.59 -13.04 10.15
C LYS A 71 -5.57 -12.70 9.07
N VAL A 72 -4.64 -13.60 8.83
CA VAL A 72 -3.64 -13.50 7.76
C VAL A 72 -4.30 -13.91 6.46
N CYS A 73 -4.23 -13.03 5.47
CA CYS A 73 -4.68 -13.25 4.12
C CYS A 73 -3.53 -13.04 3.12
N GLN A 74 -3.69 -13.56 1.92
CA GLN A 74 -2.73 -13.43 0.83
C GLN A 74 -3.46 -12.95 -0.44
N SER A 75 -2.87 -11.99 -1.15
CA SER A 75 -3.36 -11.51 -2.45
C SER A 75 -3.20 -12.61 -3.51
N SER A 76 -3.87 -12.46 -4.65
CA SER A 76 -3.66 -13.34 -5.81
C SER A 76 -2.21 -13.38 -6.30
N PHE A 77 -1.41 -12.37 -5.94
CA PHE A 77 -0.02 -12.23 -6.33
C PHE A 77 0.97 -12.50 -5.19
N GLY A 78 0.49 -13.05 -4.07
CA GLY A 78 1.33 -13.55 -2.99
C GLY A 78 1.64 -12.55 -1.88
N ARG A 79 1.26 -11.28 -2.01
CA ARG A 79 1.42 -10.24 -0.98
C ARG A 79 0.51 -10.52 0.22
N LEU A 80 1.04 -10.41 1.43
CA LEU A 80 0.27 -10.63 2.65
C LEU A 80 -0.50 -9.38 3.07
N TYR A 81 -1.65 -9.59 3.69
CA TYR A 81 -2.38 -8.54 4.39
C TYR A 81 -3.12 -9.13 5.59
N LEU A 82 -3.30 -8.34 6.64
CA LEU A 82 -3.90 -8.77 7.88
C LEU A 82 -5.24 -8.07 8.05
N ARG A 83 -6.31 -8.86 8.14
CA ARG A 83 -7.67 -8.34 8.25
C ARG A 83 -8.18 -8.48 9.69
N PRO A 84 -8.65 -7.41 10.33
CA PRO A 84 -9.11 -7.48 11.71
C PRO A 84 -10.37 -8.35 11.84
N ILE A 85 -10.41 -9.18 12.88
CA ILE A 85 -11.57 -10.01 13.23
C ILE A 85 -12.46 -9.18 14.17
N LEU A 86 -13.38 -8.41 13.58
CA LEU A 86 -14.25 -7.49 14.32
C LEU A 86 -15.56 -8.14 14.80
N THR A 87 -15.88 -9.35 14.32
CA THR A 87 -17.11 -10.07 14.67
C THR A 87 -16.82 -11.53 14.99
N ALA A 88 -17.82 -12.26 15.50
CA ALA A 88 -17.70 -13.70 15.73
C ALA A 88 -17.51 -14.51 14.44
N LYS A 89 -17.93 -13.97 13.28
CA LYS A 89 -17.67 -14.57 11.98
C LYS A 89 -16.32 -14.06 11.48
N GLU A 90 -15.42 -14.97 11.17
CA GLU A 90 -14.13 -14.61 10.60
C GLU A 90 -14.28 -13.93 9.23
N PRO A 91 -13.41 -12.97 8.92
CA PRO A 91 -13.36 -12.38 7.61
C PRO A 91 -12.97 -13.42 6.55
N PHE A 92 -13.51 -13.23 5.35
CA PHE A 92 -13.12 -14.00 4.19
C PHE A 92 -11.79 -13.46 3.62
N CYS A 93 -10.84 -14.35 3.37
CA CYS A 93 -9.68 -14.11 2.52
C CYS A 93 -9.98 -14.76 1.16
N GLN A 94 -9.51 -14.17 0.05
CA GLN A 94 -9.55 -14.88 -1.24
C GLN A 94 -8.81 -16.23 -1.11
N GLU A 95 -9.27 -17.26 -1.83
CA GLU A 95 -9.07 -18.69 -1.53
C GLU A 95 -7.63 -19.24 -1.63
N VAL A 96 -6.61 -18.39 -1.77
CA VAL A 96 -5.23 -18.86 -1.70
C VAL A 96 -4.87 -19.09 -0.24
N ALA A 97 -4.68 -20.35 0.14
CA ALA A 97 -4.16 -20.70 1.45
C ALA A 97 -2.82 -19.98 1.64
N SER A 98 -2.75 -19.14 2.68
CA SER A 98 -1.53 -18.39 3.00
C SER A 98 -0.35 -19.35 3.10
N GLN A 99 0.70 -19.06 2.35
CA GLN A 99 1.98 -19.75 2.49
C GLN A 99 2.72 -19.32 3.78
N ALA A 100 2.21 -18.33 4.51
CA ALA A 100 2.84 -17.82 5.71
C ALA A 100 2.34 -18.51 6.99
N ASP A 101 3.25 -18.71 7.94
CA ASP A 101 3.06 -19.23 9.28
C ASP A 101 3.40 -18.16 10.32
N PHE A 102 2.37 -17.67 11.02
CA PHE A 102 2.54 -16.66 12.05
C PHE A 102 2.70 -17.26 13.45
N SER A 103 2.71 -18.59 13.64
CA SER A 103 2.66 -19.22 14.98
C SER A 103 3.80 -18.82 15.92
N HIS A 104 4.94 -18.40 15.37
CA HIS A 104 6.11 -17.95 16.13
C HIS A 104 6.48 -16.49 15.86
N SER A 105 5.59 -15.75 15.19
CA SER A 105 5.80 -14.36 14.86
C SER A 105 5.61 -13.45 16.08
N TYR A 106 6.26 -12.30 16.05
CA TYR A 106 6.06 -11.21 16.99
C TYR A 106 6.13 -9.89 16.25
N SER A 107 5.49 -8.85 16.77
CA SER A 107 5.43 -7.57 16.09
C SER A 107 6.08 -6.45 16.89
N GLU A 108 6.71 -5.52 16.17
CA GLU A 108 7.37 -4.34 16.69
C GLU A 108 6.74 -3.10 16.03
N ASN A 109 6.55 -2.03 16.79
CA ASN A 109 5.99 -0.79 16.24
C ASN A 109 6.98 -0.14 15.26
N MET A 110 6.45 0.43 14.18
CA MET A 110 7.20 1.20 13.19
C MET A 110 6.73 2.66 13.17
N GLY A 111 6.28 3.16 14.31
CA GLY A 111 5.64 4.47 14.45
C GLY A 111 4.12 4.41 14.24
N ILE A 112 3.54 5.54 13.82
CA ILE A 112 2.09 5.74 13.87
C ILE A 112 1.32 4.96 12.79
N TYR A 113 1.92 4.71 11.63
CA TYR A 113 1.20 4.20 10.44
C TYR A 113 1.40 2.70 10.18
N GLY A 114 2.30 2.04 10.90
CA GLY A 114 2.68 0.69 10.55
C GLY A 114 3.33 -0.09 11.66
N ILE A 115 3.46 -1.38 11.39
CA ILE A 115 4.02 -2.36 12.31
C ILE A 115 4.90 -3.32 11.50
N GLN A 116 6.02 -3.74 12.08
CA GLN A 116 6.82 -4.81 11.54
C GLN A 116 6.42 -6.11 12.23
N ILE A 117 6.24 -7.18 11.47
CA ILE A 117 6.05 -8.52 12.02
C ILE A 117 7.27 -9.35 11.63
N ASN A 118 7.95 -9.81 12.66
CA ASN A 118 9.17 -10.57 12.57
C ASN A 118 8.89 -12.07 12.67
N ASN A 119 9.82 -12.87 12.15
CA ASN A 119 9.81 -14.32 12.28
C ASN A 119 8.56 -14.99 11.69
N ILE A 120 8.12 -14.53 10.52
CA ILE A 120 7.03 -15.15 9.75
C ILE A 120 7.61 -16.33 8.99
N GLY A 121 7.15 -17.55 9.28
CA GLY A 121 7.60 -18.74 8.56
C GLY A 121 7.00 -18.81 7.17
N ILE A 122 7.80 -19.02 6.13
CA ILE A 122 7.29 -19.24 4.77
C ILE A 122 7.29 -20.73 4.47
N LYS A 123 6.14 -21.25 4.06
CA LYS A 123 5.92 -22.65 3.70
C LYS A 123 6.05 -22.84 2.21
N THR A 124 6.83 -23.83 1.80
CA THR A 124 6.75 -24.36 0.43
C THR A 124 5.86 -25.59 0.42
N PHE A 125 4.98 -25.65 -0.58
CA PHE A 125 4.21 -26.85 -0.89
C PHE A 125 4.95 -27.65 -1.95
N ASP A 126 5.15 -28.95 -1.74
CA ASP A 126 5.56 -29.84 -2.82
C ASP A 126 4.34 -30.10 -3.70
N PRO A 127 4.30 -29.61 -4.95
CA PRO A 127 3.16 -29.81 -5.83
C PRO A 127 2.92 -31.29 -6.17
N ASN A 128 3.91 -32.16 -5.94
CA ASN A 128 3.80 -33.59 -6.19
C ASN A 128 3.23 -34.37 -4.99
N VAL A 129 3.09 -33.72 -3.82
CA VAL A 129 2.53 -34.34 -2.60
C VAL A 129 1.49 -33.39 -1.98
N PRO A 130 0.25 -33.34 -2.54
CA PRO A 130 -0.80 -32.40 -2.12
C PRO A 130 -1.19 -32.49 -0.64
N ASP A 131 -0.99 -33.67 -0.02
CA ASP A 131 -1.33 -33.95 1.37
C ASP A 131 -0.17 -33.73 2.36
N HIS A 132 0.99 -33.26 1.89
CA HIS A 132 2.09 -32.96 2.81
C HIS A 132 1.89 -31.61 3.51
N PRO A 133 1.96 -31.57 4.85
CA PRO A 133 1.94 -30.31 5.56
C PRO A 133 3.12 -29.47 5.07
N GLY A 134 2.84 -28.25 4.60
CA GLY A 134 3.86 -27.34 4.11
C GLY A 134 4.96 -27.19 5.16
N THR A 135 6.21 -27.43 4.75
CA THR A 135 7.37 -27.29 5.63
C THR A 135 7.82 -25.83 5.60
N VAL A 136 8.08 -25.24 6.77
CA VAL A 136 8.66 -23.90 6.85
C VAL A 136 10.09 -23.97 6.34
N THR A 137 10.39 -23.26 5.25
CA THR A 137 11.71 -23.26 4.60
C THR A 137 12.54 -22.03 4.91
N SER A 138 11.89 -20.93 5.25
CA SER A 138 12.54 -19.64 5.55
C SER A 138 11.70 -18.85 6.56
N PHE A 139 12.33 -17.83 7.14
CA PHE A 139 11.67 -16.84 7.97
C PHE A 139 11.86 -15.46 7.37
N GLU A 140 10.81 -14.66 7.38
CA GLU A 140 10.80 -13.30 6.84
C GLU A 140 10.35 -12.30 7.91
N ASN A 141 10.84 -11.07 7.78
CA ASN A 141 10.38 -9.92 8.55
C ASN A 141 9.67 -8.98 7.59
N LEU A 142 8.37 -8.77 7.80
CA LEU A 142 7.54 -8.01 6.88
C LEU A 142 6.96 -6.78 7.56
N THR A 143 7.01 -5.66 6.87
CA THR A 143 6.38 -4.42 7.31
C THR A 143 4.96 -4.33 6.78
N PHE A 144 4.03 -3.88 7.61
CA PHE A 144 2.64 -3.65 7.26
C PHE A 144 2.23 -2.21 7.53
N LYS A 145 1.53 -1.61 6.57
CA LYS A 145 0.93 -0.28 6.69
C LYS A 145 -0.57 -0.40 6.88
N PHE A 146 -1.13 0.39 7.79
CA PHE A 146 -2.57 0.43 7.99
C PHE A 146 -3.32 1.18 6.88
N ASP A 147 -4.34 0.55 6.29
CA ASP A 147 -5.25 1.16 5.32
C ASP A 147 -6.57 1.54 6.01
N LEU A 148 -6.86 2.84 6.05
CA LEU A 148 -8.08 3.36 6.68
C LEU A 148 -9.37 3.00 5.92
N ASP A 149 -9.29 2.72 4.62
CA ASP A 149 -10.47 2.43 3.80
C ASP A 149 -10.96 0.99 4.06
N THR A 150 -10.02 0.05 4.22
CA THR A 150 -10.29 -1.38 4.41
C THR A 150 -10.17 -1.84 5.86
N LEU A 151 -9.50 -1.06 6.69
CA LEU A 151 -9.04 -1.41 8.04
C LEU A 151 -8.02 -2.56 8.06
N ASP A 152 -7.46 -2.93 6.90
CA ASP A 152 -6.45 -3.97 6.79
C ASP A 152 -5.05 -3.40 7.10
N LEU A 153 -4.16 -4.27 7.56
CA LEU A 153 -2.72 -4.03 7.58
C LEU A 153 -2.13 -4.65 6.30
N GLU A 154 -1.70 -3.82 5.37
CA GLU A 154 -1.24 -4.23 4.04
C GLU A 154 0.28 -4.36 4.03
N GLN A 155 0.85 -5.50 3.60
CA GLN A 155 2.29 -5.66 3.48
C GLN A 155 2.84 -4.58 2.55
N CYS A 156 3.82 -3.84 3.06
CA CYS A 156 4.38 -2.69 2.38
C CYS A 156 5.71 -2.25 3.00
N GLN A 157 6.77 -2.16 2.19
CA GLN A 157 8.00 -1.47 2.57
C GLN A 157 8.02 -0.05 2.02
N VAL A 158 7.53 0.13 0.79
CA VAL A 158 7.24 1.45 0.20
C VAL A 158 5.86 1.42 -0.43
N CYS A 159 5.01 2.35 -0.01
CA CYS A 159 3.61 2.47 -0.43
C CYS A 159 3.40 3.78 -1.14
N ILE A 160 2.82 3.72 -2.33
CA ILE A 160 2.51 4.89 -3.13
C ILE A 160 1.01 4.90 -3.37
N LEU A 161 0.35 5.93 -2.86
CA LEU A 161 -1.09 6.15 -3.03
C LEU A 161 -1.30 7.27 -4.04
N LEU A 162 -1.84 6.92 -5.20
CA LEU A 162 -2.39 7.86 -6.17
C LEU A 162 -3.86 8.10 -5.86
N ARG A 163 -4.28 9.35 -5.71
CA ARG A 163 -5.69 9.75 -5.60
C ARG A 163 -5.99 10.98 -6.42
N TRP A 164 -7.21 11.10 -6.94
CA TRP A 164 -7.68 12.30 -7.63
C TRP A 164 -9.15 12.59 -7.31
N ARG A 165 -9.67 13.75 -7.73
CA ARG A 165 -10.99 14.22 -7.28
C ARG A 165 -12.14 13.90 -8.23
N ASP A 166 -11.88 13.79 -9.52
CA ASP A 166 -12.93 13.68 -10.55
C ASP A 166 -12.97 12.26 -11.17
N GLU A 167 -14.11 11.59 -11.06
CA GLU A 167 -14.34 10.21 -11.55
C GLU A 167 -14.28 10.14 -13.08
N ARG A 168 -14.38 11.29 -13.76
CA ARG A 168 -14.28 11.40 -15.21
C ARG A 168 -12.85 11.49 -15.72
N THR A 169 -11.87 11.56 -14.83
CA THR A 169 -10.45 11.54 -15.15
C THR A 169 -9.93 10.13 -14.97
N ASP A 170 -9.24 9.61 -15.99
CA ASP A 170 -8.57 8.32 -15.91
C ASP A 170 -7.05 8.55 -15.78
N PHE A 171 -6.54 8.35 -14.57
CA PHE A 171 -5.11 8.37 -14.28
C PHE A 171 -4.62 6.98 -13.98
N ASP A 172 -3.45 6.64 -14.51
CA ASP A 172 -2.81 5.37 -14.28
C ASP A 172 -1.48 5.54 -13.54
N ALA A 173 -1.25 4.69 -12.55
CA ALA A 173 -0.01 4.62 -11.80
C ALA A 173 0.97 3.72 -12.54
N HIS A 174 2.15 4.26 -12.83
CA HIS A 174 3.24 3.54 -13.46
C HIS A 174 4.43 3.47 -12.51
N LEU A 175 5.03 2.29 -12.37
CA LEU A 175 6.30 2.10 -11.67
C LEU A 175 7.26 1.33 -12.57
N THR A 176 8.46 1.86 -12.78
CA THR A 176 9.54 1.16 -13.50
C THR A 176 10.76 0.99 -12.62
N GLY A 177 11.42 -0.17 -12.65
CA GLY A 177 12.59 -0.41 -11.80
C GLY A 177 13.04 -1.88 -11.75
N PRO A 178 13.95 -2.17 -10.81
CA PRO A 178 15.06 -1.33 -10.44
C PRO A 178 16.30 -1.90 -11.14
N ALA A 179 16.59 -1.38 -12.32
CA ALA A 179 17.84 -1.66 -13.00
C ALA A 179 18.38 -0.35 -13.55
N LEU A 180 19.69 -0.29 -13.77
CA LEU A 180 20.34 0.76 -14.53
C LEU A 180 20.04 0.53 -16.02
N GLY A 181 18.77 0.58 -16.40
CA GLY A 181 18.34 0.15 -17.72
C GLY A 181 18.93 1.03 -18.82
N ALA A 182 19.50 0.39 -19.85
CA ALA A 182 19.63 1.04 -21.15
C ALA A 182 18.21 1.36 -21.67
N PHE A 183 18.01 2.60 -22.13
CA PHE A 183 16.75 3.02 -22.73
C PHE A 183 16.38 2.09 -23.90
N ASP A 184 15.21 1.46 -23.83
CA ASP A 184 14.61 0.78 -25.01
C ASP A 184 13.77 1.80 -25.77
N ASN A 185 12.78 2.36 -25.09
CA ASN A 185 11.88 3.40 -25.59
C ASN A 185 11.32 4.25 -24.41
N TYR A 186 10.30 5.07 -24.70
CA TYR A 186 9.72 5.99 -23.72
C TYR A 186 8.94 5.22 -22.63
N ASN A 187 9.50 5.11 -21.42
CA ASN A 187 9.00 4.36 -20.25
C ASN A 187 9.17 2.84 -20.25
N HIS A 188 9.79 2.26 -21.28
CA HIS A 188 10.34 0.90 -21.25
C HIS A 188 11.87 0.97 -21.26
N GLU A 189 12.52 0.44 -20.23
CA GLU A 189 13.97 0.22 -20.22
C GLU A 189 14.17 -1.30 -20.22
N ILE A 190 14.97 -1.85 -21.13
CA ILE A 190 15.05 -3.31 -21.43
C ILE A 190 15.24 -4.17 -20.18
N GLU A 191 15.93 -3.62 -19.17
CA GLU A 191 16.32 -4.32 -17.96
C GLU A 191 15.43 -4.01 -16.75
N ARG A 192 14.38 -3.18 -16.91
CA ARG A 192 13.47 -2.77 -15.84
C ARG A 192 12.13 -3.46 -15.99
N PHE A 193 11.56 -3.89 -14.87
CA PHE A 193 10.14 -4.20 -14.86
C PHE A 193 9.34 -2.93 -15.14
N HIS A 194 8.13 -3.11 -15.65
CA HIS A 194 7.14 -2.05 -15.77
C HIS A 194 5.81 -2.53 -15.19
N LEU A 195 5.39 -1.84 -14.13
CA LEU A 195 4.13 -2.01 -13.43
C LEU A 195 3.13 -0.95 -13.89
N TYR A 196 1.96 -1.36 -14.39
CA TYR A 196 0.88 -0.49 -14.87
C TYR A 196 -0.42 -1.29 -15.04
N PHE A 197 -1.50 -0.71 -15.60
CA PHE A 197 -2.82 -1.36 -15.62
C PHE A 197 -2.87 -2.79 -16.17
N SER A 198 -2.06 -3.17 -17.17
CA SER A 198 -2.02 -4.55 -17.71
C SER A 198 -0.90 -5.42 -17.15
N SER A 199 0.09 -4.84 -16.49
CA SER A 199 1.16 -5.55 -15.78
C SER A 199 1.12 -5.11 -14.31
N GLN A 200 0.22 -5.71 -13.53
CA GLN A 200 -0.09 -5.26 -12.16
C GLN A 200 0.81 -5.90 -11.09
N TYR A 201 1.75 -6.74 -11.46
CA TYR A 201 2.60 -7.43 -10.50
C TYR A 201 3.95 -7.85 -11.10
N ASN A 202 4.97 -7.86 -10.25
CA ASN A 202 6.23 -8.57 -10.44
C ASN A 202 6.77 -9.03 -9.08
N ASP A 203 7.96 -9.62 -9.08
CA ASP A 203 8.58 -10.22 -7.89
C ASP A 203 8.88 -9.26 -6.74
N VAL A 204 8.83 -7.93 -6.95
CA VAL A 204 9.12 -6.92 -5.92
C VAL A 204 8.06 -5.82 -5.81
N SER A 205 6.96 -5.90 -6.57
CA SER A 205 5.90 -4.89 -6.51
C SER A 205 4.54 -5.35 -7.01
N GLU A 206 3.49 -4.72 -6.51
CA GLU A 206 2.09 -4.98 -6.84
C GLU A 206 1.33 -3.65 -7.02
N LEU A 207 0.47 -3.57 -8.03
CA LEU A 207 -0.46 -2.48 -8.27
C LEU A 207 -1.89 -2.94 -7.92
N LYS A 208 -2.43 -2.40 -6.84
CA LYS A 208 -3.83 -2.59 -6.45
C LYS A 208 -4.67 -1.49 -7.07
N ARG A 209 -5.67 -1.91 -7.85
CA ARG A 209 -6.66 -1.03 -8.46
C ARG A 209 -8.04 -1.26 -7.83
N PRO A 210 -8.87 -0.22 -7.74
CA PRO A 210 -10.26 -0.36 -7.33
C PRO A 210 -11.00 -1.23 -8.34
N GLU A 211 -12.03 -1.94 -7.88
CA GLU A 211 -12.93 -2.64 -8.78
C GLU A 211 -13.73 -1.61 -9.59
N GLY A 212 -13.51 -1.57 -10.91
CA GLY A 212 -14.20 -0.65 -11.82
C GLY A 212 -13.52 0.72 -11.95
N PHE A 213 -14.33 1.77 -12.14
CA PHE A 213 -13.83 3.14 -12.15
C PHE A 213 -13.65 3.62 -10.72
N GLY A 214 -12.42 3.95 -10.32
CA GLY A 214 -12.15 4.48 -9.00
C GLY A 214 -11.01 5.49 -9.02
N GLN A 215 -11.07 6.44 -8.07
CA GLN A 215 -10.17 7.58 -7.99
C GLN A 215 -8.92 7.33 -7.14
N LYS A 216 -8.49 6.07 -7.08
CA LYS A 216 -7.45 5.59 -6.17
C LYS A 216 -6.67 4.51 -6.89
N GLN A 217 -5.36 4.51 -6.79
CA GLN A 217 -4.52 3.35 -7.10
C GLN A 217 -3.40 3.27 -6.05
N GLU A 218 -3.02 2.05 -5.69
CA GLU A 218 -1.96 1.81 -4.71
C GLU A 218 -0.86 0.94 -5.31
N VAL A 219 0.37 1.44 -5.26
CA VAL A 219 1.56 0.67 -5.61
C VAL A 219 2.28 0.27 -4.33
N PHE A 220 2.54 -1.02 -4.19
CA PHE A 220 3.30 -1.61 -3.11
C PHE A 220 4.64 -2.06 -3.65
N ILE A 221 5.72 -1.69 -2.96
CA ILE A 221 7.07 -2.19 -3.24
C ILE A 221 7.56 -2.90 -1.97
N PHE A 222 8.11 -4.09 -2.15
CA PHE A 222 8.55 -4.96 -1.06
C PHE A 222 9.86 -5.68 -1.44
N PRO A 223 10.65 -6.12 -0.44
CA PRO A 223 11.83 -6.94 -0.68
C PRO A 223 11.48 -8.22 -1.45
N PRO A 224 12.36 -8.72 -2.32
CA PRO A 224 12.28 -10.10 -2.80
C PRO A 224 12.19 -11.10 -1.63
N HIS A 225 11.54 -12.25 -1.87
CA HIS A 225 11.49 -13.33 -0.88
C HIS A 225 12.88 -13.71 -0.36
N ALA A 226 12.95 -14.05 0.93
CA ALA A 226 14.18 -14.35 1.67
C ALA A 226 15.21 -13.20 1.74
N THR A 227 14.83 -11.97 1.39
CA THR A 227 15.65 -10.77 1.59
C THR A 227 14.93 -9.75 2.47
N ASN A 228 15.70 -8.92 3.19
CA ASN A 228 15.15 -7.90 4.09
C ASN A 228 15.27 -6.48 3.51
N THR A 229 15.86 -6.33 2.32
CA THR A 229 16.10 -5.05 1.67
C THR A 229 15.48 -5.04 0.28
N LEU A 230 15.05 -3.86 -0.18
CA LEU A 230 14.60 -3.70 -1.57
C LEU A 230 15.74 -4.02 -2.54
N ARG A 231 15.40 -4.46 -3.76
CA ARG A 231 16.40 -4.63 -4.82
C ARG A 231 17.07 -3.27 -5.09
N PRO A 232 18.41 -3.18 -5.07
CA PRO A 232 19.12 -1.94 -5.36
C PRO A 232 18.82 -1.43 -6.77
N GLY A 233 18.84 -0.11 -6.95
CA GLY A 233 18.60 0.56 -8.23
C GLY A 233 17.65 1.74 -8.13
N ILE A 234 17.12 2.16 -9.27
CA ILE A 234 16.21 3.31 -9.37
C ILE A 234 14.81 2.80 -9.66
N TYR A 235 13.86 3.18 -8.82
CA TYR A 235 12.43 3.00 -9.06
C TYR A 235 11.86 4.35 -9.46
N ARG A 236 11.23 4.46 -10.64
CA ARG A 236 10.64 5.71 -11.13
C ARG A 236 9.12 5.59 -11.07
N TYR A 237 8.49 6.51 -10.36
CA TYR A 237 7.03 6.58 -10.26
C TYR A 237 6.47 7.70 -11.15
N THR A 238 5.54 7.34 -12.02
CA THR A 238 4.97 8.22 -13.03
C THR A 238 3.45 8.11 -13.02
N VAL A 239 2.75 9.23 -13.18
CA VAL A 239 1.30 9.27 -13.36
C VAL A 239 0.99 9.56 -14.82
N HIS A 240 0.27 8.66 -15.47
CA HIS A 240 -0.18 8.82 -16.85
C HIS A 240 -1.62 9.32 -16.89
N HIS A 241 -1.90 10.24 -17.81
CA HIS A 241 -3.27 10.65 -18.13
C HIS A 241 -3.77 9.83 -19.32
N PHE A 242 -4.62 8.83 -19.04
CA PHE A 242 -5.11 7.89 -20.06
C PHE A 242 -6.33 8.41 -20.82
N GLY A 243 -7.14 9.26 -20.21
CA GLY A 243 -8.29 9.83 -20.88
C GLY A 243 -9.02 10.88 -20.06
N SER A 244 -9.33 12.01 -20.69
CA SER A 244 -10.39 12.99 -20.39
C SER A 244 -10.04 14.38 -20.92
N ASN A 245 -11.01 15.30 -20.91
CA ASN A 245 -10.79 16.71 -21.26
C ASN A 245 -10.15 17.53 -20.11
N ARG A 246 -9.65 16.89 -19.05
CA ARG A 246 -9.06 17.56 -17.88
C ARG A 246 -7.58 17.25 -17.75
N TYR A 247 -6.88 18.16 -17.09
CA TYR A 247 -5.42 18.20 -17.01
C TYR A 247 -4.91 17.65 -15.70
N ILE A 248 -3.76 16.97 -15.70
CA ILE A 248 -3.12 16.48 -14.47
C ILE A 248 -3.01 17.63 -13.44
N ALA A 249 -2.53 18.80 -13.87
CA ALA A 249 -2.34 19.98 -13.01
C ALA A 249 -3.61 20.47 -12.29
N ASN A 250 -4.79 20.31 -12.91
CA ASN A 250 -6.06 20.85 -12.41
C ASN A 250 -7.05 19.77 -11.95
N SER A 251 -6.62 18.52 -11.90
CA SER A 251 -7.45 17.38 -11.54
C SER A 251 -7.58 17.14 -10.03
N GLY A 252 -6.79 17.88 -9.24
CA GLY A 252 -6.65 17.61 -7.80
C GLY A 252 -5.96 16.29 -7.50
N VAL A 253 -5.21 15.74 -8.45
CA VAL A 253 -4.41 14.53 -8.24
C VAL A 253 -3.33 14.77 -7.17
N GLN A 254 -3.13 13.75 -6.35
CA GLN A 254 -2.17 13.71 -5.25
C GLN A 254 -1.48 12.36 -5.27
N VAL A 255 -0.18 12.37 -4.99
CA VAL A 255 0.61 11.17 -4.75
C VAL A 255 1.15 11.23 -3.34
N ARG A 256 0.84 10.23 -2.53
CA ARG A 256 1.38 10.08 -1.17
C ARG A 256 2.33 8.91 -1.14
N LEU A 257 3.55 9.16 -0.66
CA LEU A 257 4.59 8.17 -0.52
C LEU A 257 4.82 7.91 0.97
N TRP A 258 4.72 6.65 1.36
CA TRP A 258 5.10 6.17 2.68
C TRP A 258 6.23 5.17 2.55
N ILE A 259 7.25 5.31 3.40
CA ILE A 259 8.40 4.42 3.46
C ILE A 259 8.45 3.87 4.88
N ALA A 260 8.61 2.56 5.01
CA ALA A 260 8.76 1.88 6.29
C ALA A 260 9.94 2.46 7.08
N GLY A 261 9.69 2.86 8.33
CA GLY A 261 10.69 3.49 9.20
C GLY A 261 10.71 5.02 9.13
N ASP A 262 10.07 5.62 8.12
CA ASP A 262 9.89 7.08 8.08
C ASP A 262 8.66 7.50 8.90
N GLU A 263 8.81 8.53 9.72
CA GLU A 263 7.73 9.04 10.57
C GLU A 263 6.62 9.79 9.80
N GLN A 264 6.90 10.26 8.58
CA GLN A 264 5.98 11.10 7.81
C GLN A 264 5.79 10.60 6.38
N GLU A 265 4.54 10.60 5.93
CA GLU A 265 4.22 10.46 4.51
C GLU A 265 4.66 11.72 3.74
N GLN A 266 5.26 11.53 2.57
CA GLN A 266 5.56 12.62 1.64
C GLN A 266 4.37 12.83 0.70
N LEU A 267 3.91 14.08 0.59
CA LEU A 267 2.84 14.47 -0.33
C LEU A 267 3.42 15.18 -1.56
N PHE A 268 3.09 14.68 -2.73
CA PHE A 268 3.39 15.30 -4.01
C PHE A 268 2.09 15.76 -4.66
N THR A 269 2.12 17.00 -5.16
CA THR A 269 1.08 17.58 -6.00
C THR A 269 1.70 18.00 -7.32
N PRO A 270 1.02 17.86 -8.46
CA PRO A 270 1.58 18.23 -9.74
C PRO A 270 2.07 19.68 -9.74
N PRO A 271 3.22 19.97 -10.35
CA PRO A 271 3.70 21.33 -10.43
C PRO A 271 2.74 22.17 -11.28
N TYR A 272 2.63 23.45 -10.93
CA TYR A 272 1.82 24.40 -11.69
C TYR A 272 2.36 24.52 -13.11
N GLN A 273 1.50 24.32 -14.11
CA GLN A 273 1.83 24.63 -15.50
C GLN A 273 1.27 26.01 -15.87
N PRO A 274 2.12 26.99 -16.25
CA PRO A 274 1.65 28.32 -16.64
C PRO A 274 0.96 28.36 -18.01
N ASN A 275 1.08 27.31 -18.83
CA ASN A 275 0.48 27.21 -20.15
C ASN A 275 -0.41 25.97 -20.22
N ASN A 276 -1.54 26.01 -20.95
CA ASN A 276 -2.41 24.85 -21.21
C ASN A 276 -1.71 23.85 -22.16
N VAL A 277 -0.66 23.18 -21.70
CA VAL A 277 0.09 22.20 -22.49
C VAL A 277 -0.78 20.98 -22.83
N ASP A 278 -1.93 20.79 -22.19
CA ASP A 278 -2.80 19.65 -22.48
C ASP A 278 -3.85 19.93 -23.57
N SER A 279 -4.27 21.18 -23.81
CA SER A 279 -5.29 21.48 -24.85
C SER A 279 -4.79 21.33 -26.28
N GLU A 280 -3.47 21.48 -26.49
CA GLU A 280 -2.85 21.32 -27.82
C GLU A 280 -2.37 19.88 -28.07
N PHE A 281 -2.25 19.06 -27.02
CA PHE A 281 -1.52 17.79 -27.08
C PHE A 281 -2.39 16.56 -26.80
N TRP A 282 -3.64 16.73 -26.35
CA TRP A 282 -4.62 15.66 -26.39
C TRP A 282 -5.15 15.44 -27.82
N ASN A 283 -4.43 14.63 -28.58
CA ASN A 283 -4.97 13.91 -29.72
C ASN A 283 -4.70 12.41 -29.52
N ASP A 284 -5.40 11.53 -30.24
CA ASP A 284 -5.31 10.07 -30.06
C ASP A 284 -3.87 9.49 -30.15
N ASN A 285 -2.87 10.30 -30.53
CA ASN A 285 -1.47 9.89 -30.69
C ASN A 285 -0.53 10.32 -29.55
N TYR A 286 -0.94 11.21 -28.64
CA TYR A 286 -0.04 11.74 -27.61
C TYR A 286 -0.72 11.87 -26.25
N MET A 287 0.01 11.46 -25.20
CA MET A 287 -0.39 11.56 -23.81
C MET A 287 0.54 12.52 -23.06
N VAL A 288 0.09 12.96 -21.89
CA VAL A 288 0.91 13.68 -20.92
C VAL A 288 1.12 12.81 -19.70
N SER A 289 2.36 12.77 -19.21
CA SER A 289 2.72 12.06 -17.99
C SER A 289 3.43 12.98 -17.02
N TRP A 290 3.21 12.76 -15.73
CA TRP A 290 3.90 13.45 -14.65
C TRP A 290 4.85 12.48 -13.96
N VAL A 291 6.16 12.69 -14.15
CA VAL A 291 7.20 11.99 -13.40
C VAL A 291 7.28 12.62 -12.02
N VAL A 292 6.87 11.84 -11.02
CA VAL A 292 6.64 12.37 -9.66
C VAL A 292 7.95 12.40 -8.88
N PHE A 293 8.58 11.22 -8.74
CA PHE A 293 9.83 11.04 -8.01
C PHE A 293 10.57 9.80 -8.54
N GLU A 294 11.84 9.74 -8.18
CA GLU A 294 12.65 8.52 -8.23
C GLU A 294 13.01 8.08 -6.81
N LEU A 295 12.84 6.81 -6.51
CA LEU A 295 13.33 6.18 -5.29
C LEU A 295 14.64 5.47 -5.63
N HIS A 296 15.73 5.96 -5.06
CA HIS A 296 17.07 5.41 -5.21
C HIS A 296 17.31 4.46 -4.04
N VAL A 297 17.53 3.19 -4.33
CA VAL A 297 17.84 2.14 -3.35
C VAL A 297 19.31 1.76 -3.52
N ALA A 298 20.11 2.03 -2.50
CA ALA A 298 21.51 1.65 -2.46
C ALA A 298 21.69 0.15 -2.17
N GLU A 299 22.90 -0.37 -2.42
CA GLU A 299 23.27 -1.78 -2.17
C GLU A 299 23.07 -2.22 -0.70
N ASP A 300 23.17 -1.28 0.24
CA ASP A 300 22.95 -1.52 1.67
C ASP A 300 21.46 -1.42 2.09
N GLY A 301 20.56 -1.19 1.13
CA GLY A 301 19.13 -1.00 1.36
C GLY A 301 18.74 0.42 1.77
N GLN A 302 19.69 1.37 1.85
CA GLN A 302 19.35 2.76 2.11
C GLN A 302 18.49 3.32 0.97
N MET A 303 17.37 3.95 1.34
CA MET A 303 16.41 4.53 0.42
C MET A 303 16.54 6.05 0.42
N THR A 304 16.59 6.66 -0.76
CA THR A 304 16.54 8.12 -0.93
C THR A 304 15.49 8.50 -1.96
N VAL A 305 14.61 9.44 -1.61
CA VAL A 305 13.58 9.95 -2.53
C VAL A 305 14.08 11.21 -3.22
N TRP A 306 14.03 11.21 -4.55
CA TRP A 306 14.40 12.32 -5.41
C TRP A 306 13.13 12.87 -6.09
N PRO A 307 12.57 13.99 -5.62
CA PRO A 307 11.43 14.63 -6.28
C PRO A 307 11.84 15.10 -7.67
N ILE A 308 11.22 14.54 -8.71
CA ILE A 308 11.47 14.95 -10.11
C ILE A 308 10.51 16.06 -10.51
N GLN A 309 9.22 15.87 -10.22
CA GLN A 309 8.16 16.86 -10.44
C GLN A 309 8.24 17.50 -11.83
N ARG A 310 8.22 16.67 -12.88
CA ARG A 310 8.31 17.11 -14.27
C ARG A 310 7.19 16.50 -15.10
N TYR A 311 6.71 17.26 -16.07
CA TYR A 311 5.84 16.74 -17.11
C TYR A 311 6.64 16.35 -18.33
N ASP A 312 6.31 15.18 -18.85
CA ASP A 312 6.78 14.73 -20.15
C ASP A 312 5.57 14.73 -21.10
N ILE A 313 5.78 15.31 -22.28
CA ILE A 313 4.76 15.56 -23.31
C ILE A 313 5.09 14.76 -24.58
N ASN A 314 4.10 14.56 -25.45
CA ASN A 314 4.23 13.74 -26.67
C ASN A 314 4.59 12.27 -26.38
N VAL A 315 4.00 11.73 -25.32
CA VAL A 315 4.15 10.33 -24.95
C VAL A 315 3.30 9.47 -25.88
N SER A 316 3.93 8.60 -26.67
CA SER A 316 3.20 7.68 -27.55
C SER A 316 2.60 6.53 -26.71
N PRO A 317 1.28 6.27 -26.75
CA PRO A 317 0.67 5.17 -25.98
C PRO A 317 1.33 3.78 -26.16
N PRO A 318 1.82 3.39 -27.36
CA PRO A 318 2.55 2.14 -27.55
C PRO A 318 3.90 2.07 -26.83
N ASP A 319 4.57 3.20 -26.60
CA ASP A 319 5.87 3.20 -25.92
C ASP A 319 5.71 2.94 -24.41
N VAL A 320 4.51 3.16 -23.88
CA VAL A 320 4.17 2.96 -22.46
C VAL A 320 3.42 1.65 -22.20
N ARG A 321 3.36 0.73 -23.16
CA ARG A 321 2.67 -0.57 -23.05
C ARG A 321 3.66 -1.72 -23.07
#